data_AF-A0A0R3M9V6-F1
#
_entry.id   AF-A0A0R3M9V6-F1
#
_cell.length_a   1.000
_cell.length_b   1.000
_cell.length_c   1.000
_cell.angle_alpha   90.00
_cell.angle_beta   90.00
_cell.angle_gamma   90.00
#
_symmetry.space_group_name_H-M   'P 1'
#
loop_
_entity.id
_entity.type
_entity.pdbx_description
1 polymer ?
#
loop_
_entity_poly.entity_id
_entity_poly.type
_entity_poly.pdbx_seq_one_letter_code
_entity_poly.pdbx_strand_id
1 'polypeptide(L)'
;MSPEALNSLFALCIGFAFAGALASGYQAMAERPAGFGLLGEGVAPKTFAFVPFLVFAAPFIIMRNTLRGAKIERRRFEFVMMATVLSGFWSMMSGTFFLMTLRAAGVLA
;
A
#
# COMPACT_ATOMS: atom_id res chain seq x y z
N MET A 1 -7.11 -18.19 18.00
CA MET A 1 -6.04 -17.66 17.12
C MET A 1 -4.78 -17.52 17.97
N SER A 2 -3.61 -17.87 17.43
CA SER A 2 -2.37 -17.66 18.17
C SER A 2 -2.03 -16.15 18.25
N PRO A 3 -1.28 -15.71 19.26
CA PRO A 3 -0.83 -14.31 19.36
C PRO A 3 -0.08 -13.82 18.10
N GLU A 4 0.70 -14.70 17.46
CA GLU A 4 1.49 -14.39 16.27
C GLU A 4 0.58 -14.13 15.06
N ALA A 5 -0.49 -14.91 14.92
CA ALA A 5 -1.49 -14.70 13.87
C ALA A 5 -2.21 -13.36 14.07
N LEU A 6 -2.50 -12.98 15.31
CA LEU A 6 -3.13 -11.69 15.62
C LEU A 6 -2.20 -10.51 15.31
N ASN A 7 -0.91 -10.63 15.67
CA ASN A 7 0.11 -9.63 15.33
C ASN A 7 0.25 -9.46 13.82
N SER A 8 0.26 -10.56 13.08
CA SER A 8 0.31 -10.56 11.61
C SER A 8 -0.92 -9.88 11.00
N LEU A 9 -2.10 -10.13 11.57
CA LEU A 9 -3.33 -9.46 11.16
C LEU A 9 -3.28 -7.95 11.45
N PHE A 10 -2.81 -7.53 12.62
CA PHE A 10 -2.65 -6.11 12.93
C PHE A 10 -1.63 -5.43 12.01
N ALA A 11 -0.49 -6.07 11.74
CA ALA A 11 0.49 -5.58 10.79
C ALA A 11 -0.13 -5.41 9.39
N LEU A 12 -0.91 -6.38 8.93
CA LEU A 12 -1.64 -6.28 7.65
C LEU A 12 -2.61 -5.08 7.65
N CYS A 13 -3.45 -4.95 8.68
CA CYS A 13 -4.43 -3.86 8.76
C CYS A 13 -3.76 -2.47 8.83
N ILE A 14 -2.73 -2.34 9.66
CA ILE A 14 -1.98 -1.08 9.83
C ILE A 14 -1.26 -0.72 8.54
N GLY A 15 -0.62 -1.69 7.88
CA GLY A 15 0.02 -1.46 6.59
C GLY A 15 -0.95 -0.95 5.53
N PHE A 16 -2.17 -1.47 5.50
CA PHE A 16 -3.16 -1.10 4.48
C PHE A 16 -3.75 0.28 4.78
N ALA A 17 -4.01 0.56 6.06
CA ALA A 17 -4.46 1.87 6.53
C ALA A 17 -3.41 2.94 6.23
N PHE A 18 -2.13 2.67 6.51
CA PHE A 18 -1.02 3.56 6.21
C PHE A 18 -0.88 3.80 4.70
N ALA A 19 -0.93 2.74 3.89
CA ALA A 19 -0.93 2.84 2.43
C ALA A 19 -2.08 3.74 1.90
N GLY A 20 -3.28 3.55 2.45
CA GLY A 20 -4.46 4.35 2.12
C GLY A 20 -4.33 5.81 2.55
N ALA A 21 -3.78 6.08 3.73
CA ALA A 21 -3.51 7.44 4.21
C ALA A 21 -2.51 8.16 3.31
N LEU A 22 -1.40 7.51 2.92
CA LEU A 22 -0.42 8.05 1.98
C LEU A 22 -1.04 8.35 0.62
N ALA A 23 -1.76 7.40 0.04
CA ALA A 23 -2.39 7.57 -1.27
C ALA A 23 -3.45 8.68 -1.27
N SER A 24 -4.23 8.79 -0.18
CA SER A 24 -5.24 9.83 0.02
C SER A 24 -4.60 11.20 0.21
N GLY A 25 -3.54 11.30 1.02
CA GLY A 25 -2.78 12.52 1.22
C GLY A 25 -2.17 13.02 -0.09
N TYR A 26 -1.55 12.12 -0.86
CA TYR A 26 -1.08 12.45 -2.21
C TYR A 26 -2.21 12.97 -3.10
N GLN A 27 -3.36 12.29 -3.13
CA GLN A 27 -4.49 12.70 -3.96
C GLN A 27 -5.04 14.07 -3.57
N ALA A 28 -5.08 14.38 -2.26
CA ALA A 28 -5.50 15.69 -1.77
C ALA A 28 -4.55 16.82 -2.22
N MET A 29 -3.25 16.55 -2.31
CA MET A 29 -2.25 17.55 -2.72
C MET A 29 -2.09 17.67 -4.24
N ALA A 30 -2.14 16.54 -4.96
CA ALA A 30 -1.86 16.48 -6.39
C ALA A 30 -3.12 16.55 -7.26
N GLU A 31 -4.31 16.62 -6.64
CA GLU A 31 -5.63 16.62 -7.27
C GLU A 31 -5.87 15.43 -8.23
N ARG A 32 -5.06 14.38 -8.10
CA ARG A 32 -5.13 13.16 -8.91
C ARG A 32 -4.73 11.95 -8.08
N PRO A 33 -5.32 10.77 -8.34
CA PRO A 33 -4.97 9.56 -7.61
C PRO A 33 -3.49 9.18 -7.82
N ALA A 34 -2.82 8.74 -6.75
CA ALA A 34 -1.49 8.13 -6.84
C ALA A 34 -1.53 6.87 -7.73
N GLY A 35 -0.49 6.63 -8.53
CA GLY A 35 -0.38 5.44 -9.35
C GLY A 35 1.07 5.11 -9.70
N PHE A 36 1.32 3.89 -10.14
CA PHE A 36 2.68 3.44 -10.52
C PHE A 36 3.27 4.20 -11.71
N GLY A 37 2.43 4.91 -12.48
CA GLY A 37 2.88 5.83 -13.53
C GLY A 37 3.75 6.98 -13.03
N LEU A 38 3.76 7.29 -11.72
CA LEU A 38 4.64 8.29 -11.11
C LEU A 38 6.14 7.97 -11.33
N LEU A 39 6.49 6.69 -11.53
CA LEU A 39 7.86 6.29 -11.85
C LEU A 39 8.25 6.62 -13.30
N GLY A 40 7.27 6.83 -14.19
CA GLY A 40 7.45 7.06 -15.61
C GLY A 40 7.44 8.54 -16.02
N GLU A 41 7.19 9.47 -15.11
CA GLU A 41 7.05 10.91 -15.41
C GLU A 41 8.39 11.62 -15.73
N GLY A 42 9.49 10.88 -15.85
CA GLY A 42 10.81 11.36 -16.31
C GLY A 42 11.95 11.02 -15.35
N VAL A 43 13.20 11.13 -15.82
CA VAL A 43 14.43 10.88 -15.01
C VAL A 43 14.84 12.14 -14.25
N ALA A 44 13.92 12.72 -13.50
CA ALA A 44 14.22 13.84 -12.61
C ALA A 44 14.60 13.32 -11.22
N PRO A 45 15.47 14.01 -10.46
CA PRO A 45 15.77 13.65 -9.06
C PRO A 45 14.51 13.51 -8.18
N LYS A 46 13.45 14.26 -8.53
CA LYS A 46 12.13 14.20 -7.87
C LYS A 46 11.44 12.83 -8.03
N THR A 47 11.70 12.11 -9.13
CA THR A 47 11.12 10.79 -9.40
C THR A 47 11.61 9.74 -8.40
N PHE A 48 12.83 9.90 -7.86
CA PHE A 48 13.36 9.01 -6.82
C PHE A 48 12.58 9.11 -5.51
N ALA A 49 11.99 10.27 -5.19
CA ALA A 49 11.15 10.44 -4.00
C ALA A 49 9.84 9.64 -4.10
N PHE A 50 9.37 9.32 -5.31
CA PHE A 50 8.19 8.46 -5.49
C PHE A 50 8.47 7.00 -5.18
N VAL A 51 9.72 6.54 -5.21
CA VAL A 51 10.05 5.14 -4.89
C VAL A 51 9.64 4.77 -3.47
N PRO A 52 10.13 5.42 -2.40
CA PRO A 52 9.71 5.08 -1.04
C PRO A 52 8.21 5.31 -0.83
N PHE A 53 7.64 6.37 -1.41
CA PHE A 53 6.20 6.61 -1.36
C PHE A 53 5.39 5.44 -1.95
N LEU A 54 5.73 4.99 -3.16
CA LEU A 54 5.04 3.91 -3.85
C LEU A 54 5.26 2.56 -3.18
N VAL A 55 6.43 2.30 -2.57
CA VAL A 55 6.68 1.09 -1.79
C VAL A 55 5.64 0.93 -0.68
N PHE A 56 5.29 2.01 0.02
CA PHE A 56 4.30 1.96 1.09
C PHE A 56 2.85 2.14 0.59
N ALA A 57 2.61 2.91 -0.47
CA ALA A 57 1.27 3.13 -1.03
C ALA A 57 0.78 1.96 -1.92
N ALA A 58 1.67 1.06 -2.34
CA ALA A 58 1.39 -0.01 -3.29
C ALA A 58 0.18 -0.89 -2.93
N PRO A 59 -0.01 -1.39 -1.69
CA PRO A 59 -1.17 -2.23 -1.35
C PRO A 59 -2.50 -1.56 -1.70
N PHE A 60 -2.64 -0.28 -1.33
CA PHE A 60 -3.85 0.48 -1.61
C PHE A 60 -4.04 0.74 -3.10
N ILE A 61 -2.97 1.12 -3.82
CA ILE A 61 -3.02 1.37 -5.27
C ILE A 61 -3.42 0.11 -6.03
N ILE A 62 -2.83 -1.05 -5.68
CA ILE A 62 -3.14 -2.35 -6.27
C ILE A 62 -4.61 -2.68 -6.05
N MET A 63 -5.08 -2.62 -4.80
CA MET A 63 -6.47 -2.97 -4.48
C MET A 63 -7.47 -2.03 -5.17
N ARG A 64 -7.22 -0.72 -5.17
CA ARG A 64 -8.07 0.26 -5.85
C ARG A 64 -8.18 -0.03 -7.35
N ASN A 65 -7.05 -0.30 -8.01
CA ASN A 65 -7.01 -0.59 -9.43
C ASN A 65 -7.71 -1.93 -9.74
N THR A 66 -7.51 -2.95 -8.90
CA THR A 66 -8.17 -4.25 -9.00
C THR A 66 -9.69 -4.13 -8.88
N LEU A 67 -10.19 -3.42 -7.87
CA LEU A 67 -11.63 -3.23 -7.66
C LEU A 67 -12.27 -2.41 -8.79
N ARG A 68 -11.58 -1.38 -9.28
CA ARG A 68 -12.02 -0.61 -10.46
C ARG A 68 -12.06 -1.48 -11.71
N GLY A 69 -11.01 -2.28 -11.96
CA GLY A 69 -10.96 -3.21 -13.09
C GLY A 69 -12.02 -4.31 -13.00
N ALA A 70 -12.28 -4.86 -11.81
CA ALA A 70 -13.34 -5.83 -11.60
C ALA A 70 -14.73 -5.23 -11.90
N LYS A 71 -14.97 -3.97 -11.51
CA LYS A 71 -16.26 -3.29 -11.74
C LYS A 71 -16.45 -2.86 -13.19
N ILE A 72 -15.43 -2.30 -13.83
CA ILE A 72 -15.52 -1.67 -15.16
C ILE A 72 -15.25 -2.67 -16.28
N GLU A 73 -14.25 -3.54 -16.11
CA GLU A 73 -13.79 -4.48 -17.14
C GLU A 73 -14.30 -5.91 -16.91
N ARG A 74 -15.08 -6.15 -15.84
CA ARG A 74 -15.54 -7.49 -15.41
C ARG A 74 -14.37 -8.50 -15.32
N ARG A 75 -13.24 -8.06 -14.77
CA ARG A 75 -12.06 -8.92 -14.59
C ARG A 75 -12.42 -10.20 -13.84
N ARG A 76 -11.75 -11.28 -14.23
CA ARG A 76 -11.98 -12.61 -13.66
C ARG A 76 -11.65 -12.62 -12.17
N PHE A 77 -12.39 -13.43 -11.42
CA PHE A 77 -12.26 -13.54 -9.97
C PHE A 77 -10.84 -13.93 -9.53
N GLU A 78 -10.16 -14.79 -10.31
CA GLU A 78 -8.79 -15.25 -10.04
C GLU A 78 -7.80 -14.09 -10.01
N PHE A 79 -7.99 -13.09 -10.88
CA PHE A 79 -7.15 -11.88 -10.87
C PHE A 79 -7.37 -11.06 -9.59
N VAL A 80 -8.62 -10.93 -9.15
CA VAL A 80 -8.96 -10.20 -7.92
C VAL A 80 -8.39 -10.93 -6.70
N MET A 81 -8.50 -12.25 -6.65
CA MET A 81 -7.95 -13.08 -5.58
C MET A 81 -6.42 -12.96 -5.52
N MET A 82 -5.72 -13.10 -6.66
CA MET A 82 -4.26 -12.94 -6.73
C MET A 82 -3.82 -11.55 -6.26
N ALA A 83 -4.47 -10.49 -6.74
CA ALA A 83 -4.16 -9.13 -6.34
C ALA A 83 -4.44 -8.89 -4.84
N THR A 84 -5.46 -9.52 -4.28
CA THR A 84 -5.77 -9.46 -2.85
C THR A 84 -4.69 -10.12 -2.01
N VAL A 85 -4.25 -11.32 -2.41
CA VAL A 85 -3.17 -12.05 -1.72
C VAL A 85 -1.87 -11.23 -1.77
N LEU A 86 -1.49 -10.76 -2.96
CA LEU A 86 -0.28 -9.97 -3.15
C LEU A 86 -0.33 -8.66 -2.35
N SER A 87 -1.45 -7.94 -2.41
CA SER A 87 -1.65 -6.73 -1.61
C SER A 87 -1.63 -7.02 -0.12
N GLY A 88 -2.18 -8.15 0.34
CA GLY A 88 -2.20 -8.54 1.75
C GLY A 88 -0.80 -8.82 2.30
N PHE A 89 0.00 -9.60 1.57
CA PHE A 89 1.41 -9.84 1.94
C PHE A 89 2.22 -8.54 1.95
N TRP A 90 2.08 -7.71 0.90
CA TRP A 90 2.76 -6.42 0.84
C TRP A 90 2.37 -5.50 1.99
N SER A 91 1.08 -5.48 2.32
CA SER A 91 0.55 -4.72 3.45
C SER A 91 1.13 -5.19 4.78
N MET A 92 1.19 -6.50 5.00
CA MET A 92 1.78 -7.08 6.21
C MET A 92 3.26 -6.70 6.38
N MET A 93 4.05 -6.78 5.30
CA MET A 93 5.45 -6.32 5.31
C MET A 93 5.56 -4.83 5.64
N SER A 94 4.72 -4.00 5.01
CA SER A 94 4.71 -2.55 5.20
C SER A 94 4.32 -2.15 6.62
N GLY A 95 3.29 -2.77 7.19
CA GLY A 95 2.87 -2.51 8.57
C GLY A 95 3.89 -3.01 9.60
N THR A 96 4.54 -4.15 9.35
CA THR A 96 5.64 -4.63 10.19
C THR A 96 6.80 -3.63 10.20
N PHE A 97 7.23 -3.16 9.03
CA PHE A 97 8.27 -2.15 8.91
C PHE A 97 7.89 -0.85 9.64
N PHE A 98 6.66 -0.38 9.45
CA PHE A 98 6.17 0.84 10.08
C PHE A 98 6.17 0.73 11.61
N LEU A 99 5.66 -0.37 12.16
CA LEU A 99 5.66 -0.64 13.60
C LEU A 99 7.09 -0.73 14.16
N MET A 100 7.99 -1.44 13.48
CA MET A 100 9.40 -1.52 13.88
C MET A 100 10.08 -0.15 13.86
N THR A 101 9.77 0.68 12.87
CA THR A 101 10.31 2.05 12.77
C THR A 101 9.81 2.92 13.92
N LEU A 102 8.51 2.86 14.23
CA LEU A 102 7.94 3.59 15.38
C LEU A 102 8.55 3.15 16.70
N ARG A 103 8.80 1.84 16.87
CA ARG A 103 9.49 1.31 18.04
C ARG A 103 10.94 1.78 18.12
N ALA A 104 11.67 1.72 17.01
CA ALA A 104 13.06 2.20 16.94
C ALA A 104 13.16 3.71 17.19
N ALA A 105 12.15 4.48 16.80
CA ALA A 105 12.04 5.91 17.08
C ALA A 105 11.58 6.24 18.51
N GLY A 106 11.27 5.25 19.34
CA GLY A 106 10.81 5.44 20.72
C GLY A 106 9.35 5.90 20.86
N VAL A 107 8.56 5.81 19.79
CA VAL A 107 7.13 6.19 19.78
C VAL A 107 6.26 5.06 20.36
N LEU A 108 6.69 3.81 20.19
CA LEU A 108 6.06 2.63 20.76
C LEU A 108 7.04 1.98 21.76
N ALA A 109 6.58 1.70 22.97
CA ALA A 109 7.32 0.97 24.00
C ALA A 109 7.30 -0.54 23.74
#